data_AF-A0A6L8GES9-F1
#
_entry.id   AF-A0A6L8GES9-F1
#
_cell.length_a   1.000
_cell.length_b   1.000
_cell.length_c   1.000
_cell.angle_alpha   90.00
_cell.angle_beta   90.00
_cell.angle_gamma   90.00
#
_symmetry.space_group_name_H-M   'P 1'
#
loop_
_entity.id
_entity.type
_entity.pdbx_description
1 polymer ?
#
loop_
_entity_poly.entity_id
_entity_poly.type
_entity_poly.pdbx_seq_one_letter_code
_entity_poly.pdbx_strand_id
1 'polypeptide(L)'
;YNFVDESRFAEMVAAGGFLEWAEVFGHRYGTGAEDTERHRQAGRDVVLVIDVQGAQKVRERGVDAVSVFVLPPSYSALEQRLGRRAAADHTQLQGRLEAARREVAAAGRYDYVVVNDDLDRCVAQLRSIVIAERSRTAAADDAVGGIVAGFGAPDD
;
A
#
# COMPACT_ATOMS: atom_id res chain seq x y z
N TYR A 1 14.10 1.47 6.77
CA TYR A 1 14.60 2.26 5.63
C TYR A 1 15.98 1.75 5.25
N ASN A 2 16.27 1.69 3.95
CA ASN A 2 17.63 1.49 3.42
C ASN A 2 18.14 2.88 3.03
N PHE A 3 19.09 3.42 3.81
CA PHE A 3 19.62 4.76 3.58
C PHE A 3 20.73 4.70 2.53
N VAL A 4 20.60 5.52 1.49
CA VAL A 4 21.58 5.66 0.41
C VAL A 4 21.82 7.15 0.16
N ASP A 5 22.98 7.50 -0.39
CA ASP A 5 23.24 8.86 -0.84
C ASP A 5 22.47 9.21 -2.13
N GLU A 6 22.50 10.49 -2.50
CA GLU A 6 21.77 11.00 -3.67
C GLU A 6 22.26 10.43 -4.99
N SER A 7 23.57 10.18 -5.13
CA SER A 7 24.14 9.63 -6.37
C SER A 7 23.63 8.21 -6.56
N ARG A 8 23.66 7.41 -5.50
CA ARG A 8 23.17 6.04 -5.51
C ARG A 8 21.67 5.98 -5.77
N PHE A 9 20.89 6.89 -5.17
CA PHE A 9 19.46 6.96 -5.44
C PHE A 9 19.19 7.27 -6.91
N ALA A 10 19.92 8.23 -7.49
CA ALA A 10 19.78 8.60 -8.91
C ALA A 10 20.15 7.45 -9.85
N GLU A 11 21.21 6.69 -9.55
CA GLU A 11 21.56 5.47 -10.27
C GLU A 11 20.43 4.44 -10.23
N MET A 12 19.84 4.20 -9.05
CA MET A 12 18.73 3.27 -8.90
C MET A 12 17.49 3.71 -9.69
N VAL A 13 17.19 5.02 -9.73
CA VAL A 13 16.13 5.56 -10.58
C VAL A 13 16.42 5.30 -12.05
N ALA A 14 17.64 5.61 -12.52
CA ALA A 14 18.04 5.43 -13.92
C ALA A 14 18.00 3.95 -14.35
N ALA A 15 18.32 3.04 -13.43
CA ALA A 15 18.25 1.60 -13.65
C ALA A 15 16.83 1.01 -13.52
N GLY A 16 15.80 1.82 -13.21
CA GLY A 16 14.44 1.33 -13.00
C GLY A 16 14.24 0.52 -11.70
N GLY A 17 15.15 0.66 -10.73
CA GLY A 17 15.23 -0.17 -9.52
C GLY A 17 14.12 0.03 -8.48
N PHE A 18 13.19 0.96 -8.71
CA PHE A 18 12.07 1.23 -7.82
C PHE A 18 10.74 0.93 -8.49
N LEU A 19 9.76 0.34 -7.81
CA LEU A 19 8.36 0.24 -8.26
C LEU A 19 7.73 1.64 -8.35
N GLU A 20 7.98 2.44 -7.32
CA GLU A 20 7.62 3.84 -7.27
C GLU A 20 8.69 4.60 -6.49
N TRP A 21 8.79 5.89 -6.78
CA TRP A 21 9.57 6.81 -5.97
C TRP A 21 8.96 8.21 -6.03
N ALA A 22 9.22 8.99 -4.98
CA ALA A 22 8.75 10.36 -4.84
C ALA A 22 9.75 11.21 -4.04
N GLU A 23 9.66 12.52 -4.22
CA GLU A 23 10.33 13.50 -3.38
C GLU A 23 9.31 14.12 -2.41
N VAL A 24 9.61 14.04 -1.12
CA VAL A 24 8.72 14.47 -0.03
C VAL A 24 9.54 15.33 0.91
N PHE A 25 9.21 16.63 0.99
CA PHE A 25 9.91 17.63 1.80
C PHE A 25 11.44 17.68 1.56
N GLY A 26 11.87 17.58 0.30
CA GLY A 26 13.29 17.64 -0.09
C GLY A 26 14.07 16.33 0.13
N HIS A 27 13.40 15.27 0.57
CA HIS A 27 13.99 13.93 0.68
C HIS A 27 13.35 12.98 -0.33
N ARG A 28 14.16 12.06 -0.88
CA ARG A 28 13.68 11.07 -1.85
C ARG A 28 13.43 9.73 -1.18
N TYR A 29 12.30 9.13 -1.53
CA TYR A 29 11.86 7.83 -1.05
C TYR A 29 11.50 6.97 -2.26
N GLY A 30 11.72 5.67 -2.15
CA GLY A 30 11.31 4.73 -3.19
C GLY A 30 11.16 3.32 -2.66
N THR A 31 10.25 2.59 -3.27
CA THR A 31 9.99 1.18 -2.99
C THR A 31 10.83 0.32 -3.93
N GLY A 32 11.83 -0.41 -3.41
CA GLY A 32 12.73 -1.23 -4.22
C GLY A 32 12.01 -2.37 -4.93
N ALA A 33 12.14 -2.46 -6.26
CA ALA A 33 11.47 -3.46 -7.07
C ALA A 33 12.00 -4.88 -6.81
N GLU A 34 13.32 -5.04 -6.84
CA GLU A 34 13.98 -6.33 -6.57
C GLU A 34 13.70 -6.82 -5.15
N ASP A 35 13.74 -5.93 -4.17
CA ASP A 35 13.47 -6.25 -2.77
C ASP A 35 12.03 -6.75 -2.58
N THR A 36 11.07 -6.06 -3.20
CA THR A 36 9.65 -6.43 -3.19
C THR A 36 9.45 -7.80 -3.85
N GLU A 37 10.02 -8.01 -5.03
CA GLU A 37 9.86 -9.26 -5.77
C GLU A 37 10.50 -10.44 -5.03
N ARG A 38 11.66 -10.24 -4.39
CA ARG A 38 12.31 -11.27 -3.56
C ARG A 38 11.40 -11.74 -2.43
N HIS A 39 10.71 -10.81 -1.76
CA HIS A 39 9.76 -11.15 -0.70
C HIS A 39 8.52 -11.87 -1.24
N ARG A 40 8.02 -11.43 -2.39
CA ARG A 40 6.87 -12.05 -3.07
C ARG A 40 7.18 -13.49 -3.50
N GLN A 41 8.35 -13.73 -4.09
CA GLN A 41 8.82 -15.07 -4.49
C GLN A 41 9.05 -16.00 -3.30
N ALA A 42 9.31 -15.45 -2.10
CA ALA A 42 9.39 -16.21 -0.87
C ALA A 42 8.01 -16.54 -0.24
N GLY A 43 6.92 -16.30 -0.97
CA GLY A 43 5.55 -16.57 -0.51
C GLY A 43 5.07 -15.64 0.60
N ARG A 44 5.63 -14.42 0.70
CA ARG A 44 5.26 -13.44 1.72
C ARG A 44 4.44 -12.31 1.11
N ASP A 45 3.40 -11.90 1.84
CA ASP A 45 2.71 -10.65 1.52
C ASP A 45 3.61 -9.45 1.83
N VAL A 46 3.66 -8.52 0.89
CA VAL A 46 4.42 -7.26 1.04
C VAL A 46 3.43 -6.11 1.19
N VAL A 47 3.58 -5.33 2.27
CA VAL A 47 2.76 -4.14 2.50
C VAL A 47 3.52 -2.91 2.03
N LEU A 48 2.97 -2.22 1.03
CA LEU A 48 3.50 -0.95 0.55
C LEU A 48 2.71 0.21 1.18
N VAL A 49 3.41 1.07 1.91
CA VAL A 49 2.83 2.29 2.51
C VAL A 49 3.27 3.48 1.69
N ILE A 50 2.47 3.82 0.68
CA ILE A 50 2.77 4.81 -0.36
C ILE A 50 1.60 5.79 -0.53
N ASP A 51 1.84 6.95 -1.14
CA ASP A 51 0.79 7.91 -1.44
C ASP A 51 -0.03 7.50 -2.68
N VAL A 52 -1.04 8.31 -3.03
CA VAL A 52 -1.93 8.02 -4.18
C VAL A 52 -1.15 7.98 -5.51
N GLN A 53 -0.09 8.77 -5.65
CA GLN A 53 0.73 8.80 -6.87
C GLN A 53 1.59 7.54 -6.97
N GLY A 54 2.22 7.13 -5.88
CA GLY A 54 2.98 5.89 -5.78
C GLY A 54 2.09 4.69 -6.08
N ALA A 55 0.90 4.61 -5.48
CA ALA A 55 -0.07 3.55 -5.76
C ALA A 55 -0.48 3.49 -7.23
N GLN A 56 -0.68 4.64 -7.88
CA GLN A 56 -0.95 4.70 -9.31
C GLN A 56 0.24 4.16 -10.13
N LYS A 57 1.48 4.55 -9.82
CA LYS A 57 2.69 4.06 -10.50
C LYS A 57 2.85 2.54 -10.36
N VAL A 58 2.59 1.99 -9.18
CA VAL A 58 2.61 0.53 -8.93
C VAL A 58 1.59 -0.18 -9.82
N ARG A 59 0.37 0.36 -9.92
CA ARG A 59 -0.69 -0.21 -10.77
C ARG A 59 -0.35 -0.11 -12.26
N GLU A 60 0.22 1.01 -12.71
CA GLU A 60 0.66 1.21 -14.10
C GLU A 60 1.77 0.24 -14.53
N ARG A 61 2.57 -0.25 -13.57
CA ARG A 61 3.56 -1.30 -13.81
C ARG A 61 2.97 -2.71 -13.93
N GLY A 62 1.66 -2.86 -13.76
CA GLY A 62 0.98 -4.15 -13.84
C GLY A 62 1.32 -5.08 -12.67
N VAL A 63 1.74 -4.53 -11.52
CA VAL A 63 1.91 -5.33 -10.31
C VAL A 63 0.52 -5.78 -9.86
N ASP A 64 0.32 -7.09 -9.76
CA ASP A 64 -0.87 -7.67 -9.16
C ASP A 64 -0.86 -7.37 -7.66
N ALA A 65 -1.69 -6.43 -7.25
CA ALA A 65 -1.70 -5.88 -5.91
C ALA A 65 -3.12 -5.57 -5.46
N VAL A 66 -3.39 -5.82 -4.18
CA VAL A 66 -4.62 -5.42 -3.51
C VAL A 66 -4.43 -4.04 -2.90
N SER A 67 -5.26 -3.09 -3.34
CA SER A 67 -5.17 -1.70 -2.93
C SER A 67 -6.19 -1.36 -1.83
N VAL A 68 -5.69 -0.79 -0.72
CA VAL A 68 -6.54 -0.35 0.41
C VAL A 68 -6.33 1.13 0.68
N PHE A 69 -7.40 1.91 0.59
CA PHE A 69 -7.38 3.33 0.96
C PHE A 69 -7.83 3.52 2.42
N VAL A 70 -7.01 4.16 3.23
CA VAL A 70 -7.33 4.42 4.66
C VAL A 70 -7.78 5.86 4.86
N LEU A 71 -9.05 6.05 5.21
CA LEU A 71 -9.65 7.36 5.46
C LEU A 71 -9.64 7.74 6.95
N PRO A 72 -9.44 9.01 7.31
CA PRO A 72 -9.89 9.52 8.61
C PRO A 72 -11.44 9.55 8.65
N PRO A 73 -12.07 9.54 9.84
CA PRO A 73 -13.53 9.58 9.95
C PRO A 73 -14.15 10.90 9.47
N SER A 74 -13.36 11.98 9.45
CA SER A 74 -13.78 13.28 8.96
C SER A 74 -12.57 14.17 8.66
N TYR A 75 -12.82 15.26 7.92
CA TYR A 75 -11.81 16.30 7.69
C TYR A 75 -11.32 16.92 9.00
N SER A 76 -12.22 17.19 9.95
CA SER A 76 -11.86 17.75 11.26
C SER A 76 -10.97 16.80 12.07
N ALA A 77 -11.24 15.49 12.02
CA ALA A 77 -10.39 14.50 12.67
C ALA A 77 -8.98 14.45 12.05
N LEU A 78 -8.87 14.59 10.73
CA LEU A 78 -7.57 14.70 10.05
C LEU A 78 -6.81 15.94 10.49
N GLU A 79 -7.46 17.10 10.48
CA GLU A 79 -6.88 18.37 10.92
C GLU A 79 -6.36 18.30 12.36
N GLN A 80 -7.14 17.75 13.29
CA GLN A 80 -6.69 17.54 14.67
C GLN A 80 -5.48 16.60 14.76
N ARG A 81 -5.47 15.48 14.02
CA ARG A 81 -4.36 14.52 14.00
C ARG A 81 -3.08 15.13 13.44
N LEU A 82 -3.19 15.89 12.35
CA LEU A 82 -2.06 16.57 11.73
C LEU A 82 -1.55 17.71 12.61
N GLY A 83 -2.44 18.50 13.22
CA GLY A 83 -2.09 19.59 14.13
C GLY A 83 -1.33 19.12 15.38
N ARG A 84 -1.72 17.97 15.97
CA ARG A 84 -0.98 17.35 17.08
C ARG A 84 0.45 16.94 16.71
N ARG A 85 0.68 16.55 15.45
CA ARG A 85 2.02 16.19 14.95
C ARG A 85 2.84 17.42 14.54
N ALA A 86 2.19 18.48 14.08
CA ALA A 86 2.81 19.65 13.46
C ALA A 86 2.95 20.83 14.44
N ALA A 87 3.37 20.59 15.68
CA ALA A 87 3.46 21.61 16.74
C ALA A 87 4.40 22.80 16.43
N ALA A 88 5.03 22.87 15.24
CA ALA A 88 6.01 23.89 14.90
C ALA A 88 5.81 24.61 13.54
N ASP A 89 4.87 24.20 12.67
CA ASP A 89 4.73 24.86 11.34
C ASP A 89 3.30 24.80 10.76
N HIS A 90 2.57 25.91 10.90
CA HIS A 90 1.20 26.07 10.39
C HIS A 90 1.12 26.04 8.86
N THR A 91 2.17 26.45 8.14
CA THR A 91 2.19 26.47 6.66
C THR A 91 2.23 25.04 6.11
N GLN A 92 2.99 24.16 6.76
CA GLN A 92 3.02 22.73 6.43
C GLN A 92 1.67 22.04 6.69
N LEU A 93 0.94 22.44 7.73
CA LEU A 93 -0.37 21.86 8.05
C LEU A 93 -1.40 22.10 6.92
N GLN A 94 -1.50 23.34 6.44
CA GLN A 94 -2.43 23.68 5.36
C GLN A 94 -2.10 22.94 4.06
N GLY A 95 -0.82 22.90 3.67
CA GLY A 95 -0.39 22.14 2.48
C GLY A 95 -0.73 20.64 2.57
N ARG A 96 -0.60 20.03 3.76
CA ARG A 96 -0.98 18.63 3.99
C ARG A 96 -2.48 18.39 3.93
N LEU A 97 -3.28 19.32 4.45
CA LEU A 97 -4.74 19.23 4.38
C LEU A 97 -5.26 19.39 2.96
N GLU A 98 -4.66 20.28 2.17
CA GLU A 98 -4.97 20.43 0.75
C GLU A 98 -4.58 19.19 -0.06
N ALA A 99 -3.39 18.63 0.20
CA ALA A 99 -2.96 17.38 -0.40
C ALA A 99 -3.97 16.25 -0.11
N ALA A 100 -4.35 16.09 1.16
CA ALA A 100 -5.34 15.10 1.56
C ALA A 100 -6.70 15.30 0.86
N ARG A 101 -7.17 16.53 0.70
CA ARG A 101 -8.43 16.81 -0.05
C ARG A 101 -8.35 16.32 -1.49
N ARG A 102 -7.21 16.51 -2.16
CA ARG A 102 -7.01 16.02 -3.53
C ARG A 102 -6.91 14.49 -3.58
N GLU A 103 -6.22 13.89 -2.61
CA GLU A 103 -6.00 12.44 -2.53
C GLU A 103 -7.29 11.65 -2.26
N VAL A 104 -8.19 12.16 -1.41
CA VAL A 104 -9.47 11.49 -1.08
C VAL A 104 -10.34 11.26 -2.32
N ALA A 105 -10.24 12.10 -3.35
CA ALA A 105 -10.96 11.91 -4.62
C ALA A 105 -10.54 10.62 -5.36
N ALA A 106 -9.37 10.05 -5.03
CA ALA A 106 -8.91 8.79 -5.59
C ALA A 106 -9.41 7.55 -4.85
N ALA A 107 -10.05 7.69 -3.68
CA ALA A 107 -10.47 6.56 -2.85
C ALA A 107 -11.37 5.56 -3.59
N GLY A 108 -12.25 6.04 -4.49
CA GLY A 108 -13.12 5.19 -5.32
C GLY A 108 -12.39 4.36 -6.40
N ARG A 109 -11.07 4.47 -6.53
CA ARG A 109 -10.24 3.70 -7.46
C ARG A 109 -9.47 2.55 -6.79
N TYR A 110 -9.68 2.35 -5.50
CA TYR A 110 -9.04 1.30 -4.70
C TYR A 110 -10.00 0.13 -4.54
N ASP A 111 -9.47 -1.07 -4.32
CA ASP A 111 -10.25 -2.30 -4.13
C ASP A 111 -11.03 -2.25 -2.81
N TYR A 112 -10.43 -1.65 -1.79
CA TYR A 112 -11.01 -1.52 -0.45
C TYR A 112 -10.85 -0.11 0.12
N VAL A 113 -11.81 0.32 0.93
CA VAL A 113 -11.75 1.54 1.74
C VAL A 113 -11.96 1.18 3.21
N VAL A 114 -11.06 1.65 4.08
CA VAL A 114 -11.12 1.44 5.53
C VAL A 114 -11.15 2.80 6.22
N VAL A 115 -12.11 3.02 7.12
CA VAL A 115 -12.18 4.23 7.94
C VAL A 115 -11.45 3.99 9.26
N ASN A 116 -10.43 4.80 9.52
CA ASN A 116 -9.64 4.76 10.74
C ASN A 116 -10.23 5.73 11.78
N ASP A 117 -11.41 5.42 12.29
CA ASP A 117 -12.05 6.10 13.43
C ASP A 117 -11.55 5.52 14.77
N ASP A 118 -11.45 4.20 14.82
CA ASP A 118 -10.93 3.39 15.92
C ASP A 118 -9.80 2.48 15.43
N LEU A 119 -8.69 2.45 16.18
CA LEU A 119 -7.48 1.74 15.75
C LEU A 119 -7.72 0.22 15.68
N ASP A 120 -8.34 -0.36 16.70
CA ASP A 120 -8.54 -1.81 16.79
C ASP A 120 -9.46 -2.31 15.70
N ARG A 121 -10.55 -1.57 15.44
CA ARG A 121 -11.47 -1.86 14.33
C ARG A 121 -10.79 -1.73 12.96
N CYS A 122 -10.01 -0.67 12.75
CA CYS A 122 -9.26 -0.46 11.52
C CYS A 122 -8.28 -1.62 11.27
N VAL A 123 -7.54 -2.05 12.29
CA VAL A 123 -6.64 -3.20 12.20
C VAL A 123 -7.39 -4.50 11.92
N ALA A 124 -8.52 -4.73 12.58
CA ALA A 124 -9.36 -5.90 12.35
C ALA A 124 -9.87 -5.95 10.90
N GLN A 125 -10.32 -4.82 10.35
CA GLN A 125 -10.77 -4.74 8.95
C GLN A 125 -9.62 -5.02 7.96
N LEU A 126 -8.45 -4.43 8.17
CA LEU A 126 -7.26 -4.71 7.34
C LEU A 126 -6.88 -6.19 7.38
N ARG A 127 -6.91 -6.81 8.57
CA ARG A 127 -6.65 -8.25 8.72
C ARG A 127 -7.66 -9.09 7.95
N SER A 128 -8.95 -8.74 8.02
CA SER A 128 -10.00 -9.44 7.29
C SER A 128 -9.80 -9.37 5.77
N ILE A 129 -9.36 -8.22 5.24
CA ILE A 129 -9.04 -8.08 3.81
C ILE A 129 -7.90 -9.05 3.43
N VAL A 130 -6.81 -9.07 4.19
CA VAL A 130 -5.68 -9.99 3.91
C VAL A 130 -6.13 -11.46 3.94
N ILE A 131 -6.94 -11.85 4.93
CA ILE A 131 -7.46 -13.22 5.03
C ILE A 131 -8.35 -13.56 3.84
N ALA A 132 -9.24 -12.65 3.44
CA ALA A 132 -10.14 -12.84 2.31
C ALA A 132 -9.35 -13.02 1.00
N GLU A 133 -8.35 -12.19 0.75
CA GLU A 133 -7.52 -12.25 -0.46
C GLU A 133 -6.70 -13.54 -0.53
N ARG A 134 -6.14 -14.00 0.60
CA ARG A 134 -5.48 -15.32 0.70
C ARG A 134 -6.42 -16.51 0.49
N SER A 135 -7.73 -16.30 0.66
CA SER A 135 -8.76 -17.34 0.53
C SER A 135 -9.40 -17.36 -0.85
N ARG A 136 -9.02 -16.47 -1.77
CA ARG A 136 -9.45 -16.55 -3.16
C ARG A 136 -8.96 -17.84 -3.79
N THR A 137 -9.78 -18.47 -4.63
CA THR A 137 -9.43 -19.73 -5.31
C THR A 137 -8.07 -19.66 -6.01
N ALA A 138 -7.81 -18.59 -6.77
CA ALA A 138 -6.54 -18.39 -7.46
C ALA A 138 -5.31 -18.32 -6.54
N ALA A 139 -5.48 -17.92 -5.27
CA ALA A 139 -4.41 -17.88 -4.28
C ALA A 139 -4.34 -19.16 -3.44
N ALA A 140 -5.46 -19.87 -3.27
CA ALA A 140 -5.56 -21.08 -2.47
C ALA A 140 -5.21 -22.36 -3.25
N ASP A 141 -5.09 -22.28 -4.58
CA ASP A 141 -4.89 -23.42 -5.48
C ASP A 141 -3.72 -24.32 -5.07
N ASP A 142 -2.58 -23.75 -4.67
CA ASP A 142 -1.42 -24.55 -4.25
C ASP A 142 -1.67 -25.34 -2.96
N ALA A 143 -2.47 -24.81 -2.03
CA ALA A 143 -2.80 -25.47 -0.77
C ALA A 143 -3.97 -26.46 -0.91
N VAL A 144 -4.91 -26.16 -1.81
CA VAL A 144 -6.15 -26.91 -1.99
C VAL A 144 -6.01 -28.01 -3.05
N GLY A 145 -5.15 -27.83 -4.05
CA GLY A 145 -5.01 -28.75 -5.19
C GLY A 145 -4.67 -30.17 -4.78
N GLY A 146 -3.74 -30.35 -3.82
CA GLY A 146 -3.41 -31.68 -3.29
C GLY A 146 -4.55 -32.32 -2.49
N ILE A 147 -5.32 -31.51 -1.77
CA ILE A 147 -6.49 -31.97 -1.01
C ILE A 147 -7.59 -32.43 -1.98
N VAL A 148 -7.91 -31.60 -2.98
CA VAL A 148 -8.94 -31.89 -4.00
C VAL A 148 -8.59 -33.13 -4.81
N ALA A 149 -7.33 -33.29 -5.23
CA ALA A 149 -6.87 -34.49 -5.92
C ALA A 149 -7.09 -35.78 -5.09
N GLY A 150 -6.99 -35.66 -3.75
CA GLY A 150 -7.24 -36.76 -2.82
C GLY A 150 -8.70 -37.20 -2.71
N PHE A 151 -9.66 -36.39 -3.17
CA PHE A 151 -11.09 -36.78 -3.21
C PHE A 151 -11.45 -37.64 -4.44
N GLY A 152 -10.52 -37.81 -5.40
CA GLY A 152 -10.77 -38.48 -6.68
C GLY A 152 -11.53 -37.59 -7.66
N ALA A 153 -11.21 -37.68 -8.94
CA ALA A 153 -12.05 -37.05 -9.97
C ALA A 153 -13.44 -37.72 -9.93
N PRO A 154 -14.54 -36.97 -10.10
CA PRO A 154 -15.82 -37.62 -10.35
C PRO A 154 -15.66 -38.50 -11.60
N ASP A 155 -16.08 -39.76 -11.51
CA ASP A 155 -16.22 -40.64 -12.66
C ASP A 155 -17.22 -39.98 -13.61
N ASP A 156 -16.74 -39.41 -14.73
CA ASP A 156 -17.57 -38.96 -15.86
C ASP A 156 -18.26 -40.14 -16.55
#